data_AF-A0A2A4YI72-F1
#
_entry.id   AF-A0A2A4YI72-F1
#
_cell.length_a   1.000
_cell.length_b   1.000
_cell.length_c   1.000
_cell.angle_alpha   90.00
_cell.angle_beta   90.00
_cell.angle_gamma   90.00
#
_symmetry.space_group_name_H-M   'P 1'
#
loop_
_entity.id
_entity.type
_entity.pdbx_description
1 polymer ?
#
loop_
_entity_poly.entity_id
_entity_poly.type
_entity_poly.pdbx_seq_one_letter_code
_entity_poly.pdbx_strand_id
1 'polypeptide(L)'
;MNRLSNYLLSMKNVILLLIGFLILIPQLSSQTTICQRISSSIDDVEENGNNGSIYTNSSDIELTYDDFSNQGNQIIGLRYPSLLIPQGATITNAYLQFTVDETNSGTCNLSIKGEDADNSSAFTTTTNNVSNRNTTNASINWSPSNWTTTGENGPNQKTPDLKTIIQEIVDRTGYSSGNAISLIITGSGERTAESYDGDPSNAAQLCVTYVSAEVNICAQISSSLDDVEENGNNGSIYTNSSDIELVNDGSRGDQVIGLRYPALLIPQGSTIINAYLQFTVDETNSGACNLSIKGEDADNSSAFTTTTNNVSNRNTTNASVSWSPSNWTTTGENGPNQKTPDLKTIIQEIVDRNGYSSGNAISLIITGSGERTAESYDGNPSSAAKLCIKYELPELTWTAGAAANKTDWFDGSNWSKGTIPIIGNSVIIPTNPSGGNFFPNINAASAECNNLTIQTGANVTISTSNSLDVYAIWDNNGTFTANKSTVNFIGSATQSITATATQSFYNITLNNNSGL
;
A
#
# COMPACT_ATOMS: atom_id res chain seq x y z
N MET A 1 7.29 68.15 -3.87
CA MET A 1 6.08 68.61 -4.60
C MET A 1 6.19 68.10 -6.02
N ASN A 2 5.26 67.21 -6.41
CA ASN A 2 4.62 67.06 -7.73
C ASN A 2 5.41 67.52 -8.99
N ARG A 3 5.47 66.80 -10.11
CA ARG A 3 4.71 65.66 -10.64
C ARG A 3 5.24 65.46 -12.09
N LEU A 4 5.25 64.21 -12.58
CA LEU A 4 4.81 63.76 -13.92
C LEU A 4 5.51 64.34 -15.17
N SER A 5 5.81 63.63 -16.26
CA SER A 5 5.63 62.22 -16.67
C SER A 5 6.18 62.07 -18.09
N ASN A 6 6.40 60.81 -18.51
CA ASN A 6 6.47 60.27 -19.88
C ASN A 6 7.84 60.29 -20.60
N TYR A 7 8.32 59.22 -21.26
CA TYR A 7 8.02 57.78 -21.33
C TYR A 7 9.02 57.15 -22.34
N LEU A 8 9.24 55.83 -22.23
CA LEU A 8 9.57 54.84 -23.28
C LEU A 8 11.01 54.27 -23.40
N LEU A 9 11.06 52.99 -23.00
CA LEU A 9 11.76 51.82 -23.58
C LEU A 9 13.30 51.79 -23.69
N SER A 10 13.91 50.89 -22.90
CA SER A 10 14.46 49.62 -23.41
C SER A 10 15.41 48.99 -22.37
N MET A 11 14.89 48.14 -21.49
CA MET A 11 15.72 47.13 -20.80
C MET A 11 15.25 45.75 -21.28
N LYS A 12 16.06 45.16 -22.16
CA LYS A 12 15.91 43.76 -22.54
C LYS A 12 16.39 42.90 -21.37
N ASN A 13 15.45 42.13 -20.84
CA ASN A 13 15.64 41.14 -19.79
C ASN A 13 16.63 40.06 -20.23
N VAL A 14 17.59 39.77 -19.35
CA VAL A 14 18.38 38.54 -19.32
C VAL A 14 17.41 37.39 -19.05
N ILE A 15 17.16 36.56 -20.05
CA ILE A 15 16.45 35.29 -19.88
C ILE A 15 17.47 34.31 -19.30
N LEU A 16 17.37 34.05 -17.99
CA LEU A 16 18.01 32.91 -17.35
C LEU A 16 17.27 31.65 -17.82
N LEU A 17 17.93 30.85 -18.65
CA LEU A 17 17.46 29.52 -19.03
C LEU A 17 17.69 28.60 -17.81
N LEU A 18 16.70 28.49 -16.91
CA LEU A 18 16.66 27.40 -15.94
C LEU A 18 16.27 26.13 -16.71
N ILE A 19 17.28 25.37 -17.14
CA ILE A 19 17.08 23.96 -17.47
C ILE A 19 16.77 23.28 -16.14
N GLY A 20 15.49 23.02 -15.89
CA GLY A 20 15.04 22.20 -14.78
C GLY A 20 15.65 20.81 -14.94
N PHE A 21 16.70 20.53 -14.17
CA PHE A 21 17.10 19.17 -13.88
C PHE A 21 15.92 18.53 -13.15
N LEU A 22 15.14 17.73 -13.86
CA LEU A 22 14.24 16.76 -13.25
C LEU A 22 15.17 15.78 -12.52
N ILE A 23 15.41 16.04 -11.24
CA ILE A 23 15.99 15.04 -10.36
C ILE A 23 14.94 13.93 -10.34
N LEU A 24 15.15 12.87 -11.12
CA LEU A 24 14.49 11.59 -10.87
C LEU A 24 14.94 11.16 -9.48
N ILE A 25 14.15 11.51 -8.47
CA ILE A 25 14.18 10.80 -7.21
C ILE A 25 13.75 9.38 -7.60
N PRO A 26 14.54 8.33 -7.32
CA PRO A 26 14.04 6.98 -7.46
C PRO A 26 12.74 6.94 -6.66
N GLN A 27 11.63 6.63 -7.32
CA GLN A 27 10.36 6.41 -6.65
C GLN A 27 10.60 5.19 -5.75
N LEU A 28 11.03 5.42 -4.51
CA LEU A 28 11.03 4.37 -3.50
C LEU A 28 9.63 3.81 -3.53
N SER A 29 9.49 2.50 -3.74
CA SER A 29 8.25 1.85 -3.33
C SER A 29 8.05 2.25 -1.87
N SER A 30 6.91 2.87 -1.58
CA SER A 30 6.61 3.29 -0.23
C SER A 30 6.42 2.03 0.61
N GLN A 31 7.49 1.57 1.25
CA GLN A 31 7.38 0.66 2.38
C GLN A 31 6.35 1.26 3.33
N THR A 32 5.27 0.52 3.55
CA THR A 32 4.24 0.97 4.47
C THR A 32 4.61 0.41 5.82
N THR A 33 4.84 1.29 6.79
CA THR A 33 4.99 0.91 8.19
C THR A 33 3.70 1.21 8.93
N ILE A 34 3.12 0.17 9.52
CA ILE A 34 2.01 0.29 10.47
C ILE A 34 2.55 -0.05 11.85
N CYS A 35 2.36 0.86 12.79
CA CYS A 35 2.65 0.63 14.20
C CYS A 35 1.35 0.70 14.99
N GLN A 36 0.99 -0.39 15.64
CA GLN A 36 -0.20 -0.48 16.45
C GLN A 36 0.14 -0.84 17.89
N ARG A 37 -0.38 -0.04 18.81
CA ARG A 37 -0.33 -0.32 20.25
C ARG A 37 -1.50 -1.21 20.65
N ILE A 38 -1.30 -2.00 21.70
CA ILE A 38 -2.40 -2.67 22.42
C ILE A 38 -3.52 -1.65 22.70
N SER A 39 -4.77 -2.05 22.44
CA SER A 39 -5.92 -1.16 22.38
C SER A 39 -6.99 -1.43 23.43
N SER A 40 -6.87 -2.50 24.20
CA SER A 40 -7.81 -2.86 25.25
C SER A 40 -7.19 -3.84 26.25
N SER A 41 -7.77 -3.94 27.45
CA SER A 41 -7.33 -4.84 28.53
C SER A 41 -7.30 -6.33 28.16
N ILE A 42 -8.07 -6.73 27.13
CA ILE A 42 -8.11 -8.12 26.65
C ILE A 42 -7.19 -8.36 25.45
N ASP A 43 -6.40 -7.37 25.06
CA ASP A 43 -5.43 -7.48 23.98
C ASP A 43 -4.01 -7.77 24.51
N ASP A 44 -3.74 -7.64 25.80
CA ASP A 44 -2.51 -8.09 26.46
C ASP A 44 -2.85 -8.90 27.72
N VAL A 45 -2.54 -10.19 27.69
CA VAL A 45 -2.97 -11.12 28.74
C VAL A 45 -1.82 -11.99 29.22
N GLU A 46 -1.93 -12.39 30.48
CA GLU A 46 -0.99 -13.29 31.13
C GLU A 46 -1.71 -14.59 31.49
N GLU A 47 -1.25 -15.69 30.91
CA GLU A 47 -1.74 -17.01 31.26
C GLU A 47 -0.81 -17.67 32.28
N ASN A 48 -1.36 -18.03 33.44
CA ASN A 48 -0.63 -18.73 34.48
C ASN A 48 -0.22 -20.14 34.01
N GLY A 49 1.08 -20.42 33.92
CA GLY A 49 1.57 -21.70 33.40
C GLY A 49 1.29 -22.93 34.29
N ASN A 50 0.85 -22.74 35.54
CA ASN A 50 0.51 -23.85 36.44
C ASN A 50 -0.95 -24.29 36.36
N ASN A 51 -1.88 -23.33 36.18
CA ASN A 51 -3.31 -23.60 36.23
C ASN A 51 -4.12 -23.07 35.03
N GLY A 52 -3.47 -22.37 34.10
CA GLY A 52 -4.06 -21.85 32.88
C GLY A 52 -4.98 -20.64 33.06
N SER A 53 -5.05 -20.05 34.25
CA SER A 53 -5.88 -18.87 34.50
C SER A 53 -5.37 -17.69 33.68
N ILE A 54 -6.29 -16.90 33.13
CA ILE A 54 -5.96 -15.74 32.30
C ILE A 54 -6.20 -14.46 33.10
N TYR A 55 -5.18 -13.61 33.16
CA TYR A 55 -5.29 -12.24 33.67
C TYR A 55 -5.39 -11.29 32.48
N THR A 56 -6.43 -10.46 32.49
CA THR A 56 -6.76 -9.51 31.41
C THR A 56 -6.86 -8.08 31.93
N ASN A 57 -6.23 -7.82 33.07
CA ASN A 57 -6.33 -6.54 33.78
C ASN A 57 -5.13 -6.32 34.72
N SER A 58 -4.00 -6.96 34.41
CA SER A 58 -2.76 -6.77 35.15
C SER A 58 -2.25 -5.36 34.92
N SER A 59 -1.59 -4.76 35.92
CA SER A 59 -0.96 -3.44 35.75
C SER A 59 0.27 -3.49 34.86
N ASP A 60 0.83 -4.66 34.68
CA ASP A 60 2.10 -4.96 34.08
C ASP A 60 2.01 -6.23 33.23
N ILE A 61 3.01 -6.43 32.37
CA ILE A 61 3.22 -7.67 31.64
C ILE A 61 4.57 -8.22 32.06
N GLU A 62 4.56 -9.27 32.89
CA GLU A 62 5.75 -10.03 33.20
C GLU A 62 6.07 -10.91 32.00
N LEU A 63 7.15 -10.61 31.28
CA LEU A 63 7.61 -11.48 30.20
C LEU A 63 8.16 -12.78 30.78
N THR A 64 7.23 -13.71 30.99
CA THR A 64 7.31 -15.12 31.35
C THR A 64 7.51 -15.50 32.81
N TYR A 65 7.93 -14.65 33.74
CA TYR A 65 8.07 -15.08 35.14
C TYR A 65 7.50 -14.05 36.09
N ASP A 66 6.60 -14.52 36.95
CA ASP A 66 5.96 -13.72 37.99
C ASP A 66 6.15 -14.40 39.36
N ASP A 67 6.77 -13.66 40.28
CA ASP A 67 7.06 -14.13 41.64
C ASP A 67 5.89 -13.91 42.62
N PHE A 68 4.88 -13.14 42.21
CA PHE A 68 3.66 -12.93 42.97
C PHE A 68 2.96 -14.27 43.19
N SER A 69 2.57 -14.56 44.43
CA SER A 69 1.74 -15.72 44.78
C SER A 69 2.23 -17.10 44.27
N ASN A 70 3.52 -17.26 43.95
CA ASN A 70 4.09 -18.44 43.28
C ASN A 70 3.46 -18.75 41.91
N GLN A 71 3.08 -17.72 41.14
CA GLN A 71 2.53 -17.89 39.80
C GLN A 71 3.53 -18.53 38.84
N GLY A 72 4.82 -18.24 39.01
CA GLY A 72 5.89 -18.90 38.29
C GLY A 72 5.87 -18.51 36.81
N ASN A 73 6.14 -19.47 35.92
CA ASN A 73 6.21 -19.14 34.51
C ASN A 73 4.82 -18.84 33.92
N GLN A 74 4.70 -17.72 33.22
CA GLN A 74 3.51 -17.30 32.48
C GLN A 74 3.67 -17.48 30.97
N ILE A 75 2.55 -17.49 30.25
CA ILE A 75 2.46 -17.45 28.80
C ILE A 75 1.75 -16.16 28.41
N ILE A 76 2.41 -15.33 27.62
CA ILE A 76 1.90 -13.99 27.31
C ILE A 76 1.20 -14.00 25.97
N GLY A 77 0.00 -13.43 25.91
CA GLY A 77 -0.74 -13.21 24.68
C GLY A 77 -0.85 -11.71 24.39
N LEU A 78 -0.33 -11.27 23.24
CA LEU A 78 -0.45 -9.89 22.76
C LEU A 78 -1.26 -9.89 21.46
N ARG A 79 -2.30 -9.07 21.34
CA ARG A 79 -3.22 -9.04 20.20
C ARG A 79 -3.35 -7.62 19.64
N TYR A 80 -3.29 -7.54 18.32
CA TYR A 80 -3.34 -6.28 17.58
C TYR A 80 -4.52 -6.33 16.59
N PRO A 81 -5.70 -5.80 16.94
CA PRO A 81 -6.88 -5.79 16.07
C PRO A 81 -6.80 -4.74 14.95
N SER A 82 -7.44 -4.92 13.80
CA SER A 82 -7.53 -3.85 12.79
C SER A 82 -6.20 -3.45 12.13
N LEU A 83 -5.23 -4.38 12.04
CA LEU A 83 -3.99 -4.16 11.29
C LEU A 83 -4.27 -4.08 9.80
N LEU A 84 -4.03 -2.92 9.18
CA LEU A 84 -4.27 -2.69 7.75
C LEU A 84 -3.12 -3.22 6.88
N ILE A 85 -2.77 -4.50 7.05
CA ILE A 85 -1.78 -5.19 6.23
C ILE A 85 -2.54 -6.00 5.18
N PRO A 86 -2.28 -5.82 3.88
CA PRO A 86 -2.89 -6.65 2.85
C PRO A 86 -2.50 -8.12 2.99
N GLN A 87 -3.41 -9.02 2.61
CA GLN A 87 -3.11 -10.43 2.46
C GLN A 87 -1.98 -10.63 1.44
N GLY A 88 -1.00 -11.47 1.75
CA GLY A 88 0.15 -11.75 0.89
C GLY A 88 1.14 -10.58 0.74
N ALA A 89 0.99 -9.51 1.54
CA ALA A 89 1.99 -8.45 1.57
C ALA A 89 3.36 -9.02 1.99
N THR A 90 4.42 -8.63 1.31
CA THR A 90 5.80 -8.99 1.67
C THR A 90 6.26 -8.11 2.84
N ILE A 91 6.36 -8.71 4.02
CA ILE A 91 6.87 -8.09 5.24
C ILE A 91 8.38 -7.93 5.12
N THR A 92 8.85 -6.69 5.13
CA THR A 92 10.28 -6.37 5.06
C THR A 92 10.93 -6.31 6.44
N ASN A 93 10.14 -5.99 7.48
CA ASN A 93 10.59 -5.94 8.88
C ASN A 93 9.38 -5.95 9.83
N ALA A 94 9.45 -6.63 10.97
CA ALA A 94 8.47 -6.47 12.04
C ALA A 94 9.13 -6.53 13.42
N TYR A 95 8.62 -5.80 14.41
CA TYR A 95 9.10 -5.90 15.79
C TYR A 95 8.04 -5.49 16.80
N LEU A 96 8.15 -6.02 18.01
CA LEU A 96 7.52 -5.46 19.19
C LEU A 96 8.45 -4.45 19.84
N GLN A 97 7.89 -3.32 20.25
CA GLN A 97 8.52 -2.33 21.11
C GLN A 97 7.81 -2.33 22.47
N PHE A 98 8.55 -2.65 23.52
CA PHE A 98 8.09 -2.57 24.90
C PHE A 98 8.58 -1.27 25.55
N THR A 99 7.90 -0.88 26.63
CA THR A 99 8.34 0.15 27.58
C THR A 99 8.54 -0.52 28.93
N VAL A 100 9.68 -0.25 29.58
CA VAL A 100 9.99 -0.82 30.90
C VAL A 100 9.04 -0.25 31.96
N ASP A 101 8.33 -1.11 32.66
CA ASP A 101 7.61 -0.72 33.88
C ASP A 101 8.53 -0.88 35.10
N GLU A 102 9.01 -2.10 35.34
CA GLU A 102 9.93 -2.41 36.43
C GLU A 102 11.34 -2.78 35.97
N THR A 103 12.32 -2.54 36.84
CA THR A 103 13.71 -2.87 36.52
C THR A 103 14.04 -4.31 36.90
N ASN A 104 14.30 -5.17 35.91
CA ASN A 104 14.73 -6.54 36.14
C ASN A 104 16.13 -6.79 35.57
N SER A 105 16.85 -7.71 36.20
CA SER A 105 18.19 -8.11 35.78
C SER A 105 18.32 -9.63 35.76
N GLY A 106 19.38 -10.12 35.12
CA GLY A 106 19.63 -11.55 35.01
C GLY A 106 19.21 -12.11 33.67
N THR A 107 19.36 -13.43 33.54
CA THR A 107 19.15 -14.12 32.26
C THR A 107 17.67 -14.21 31.96
N CYS A 108 17.28 -13.76 30.76
CA CYS A 108 15.94 -13.89 30.23
C CYS A 108 16.05 -14.47 28.81
N ASN A 109 15.27 -15.51 28.53
CA ASN A 109 15.23 -16.18 27.23
C ASN A 109 13.77 -16.43 26.85
N LEU A 110 13.34 -15.76 25.79
CA LEU A 110 11.97 -15.75 25.31
C LEU A 110 11.91 -16.39 23.93
N SER A 111 10.79 -17.04 23.64
CA SER A 111 10.40 -17.56 22.33
C SER A 111 9.09 -16.89 21.95
N ILE A 112 9.11 -16.21 20.81
CA ILE A 112 7.96 -15.50 20.25
C ILE A 112 7.45 -16.32 19.07
N LYS A 113 6.13 -16.52 19.03
CA LYS A 113 5.39 -17.10 17.91
C LYS A 113 4.16 -16.26 17.63
N GLY A 114 3.56 -16.47 16.47
CA GLY A 114 2.25 -15.92 16.13
C GLY A 114 1.16 -16.96 16.33
N GLU A 115 -0.09 -16.53 16.53
CA GLU A 115 -1.24 -17.42 16.38
C GLU A 115 -1.47 -17.75 14.91
N ASP A 116 -1.61 -19.03 14.59
CA ASP A 116 -1.91 -19.53 13.26
C ASP A 116 -3.42 -19.44 12.96
N ALA A 117 -3.92 -18.21 12.78
CA ALA A 117 -5.32 -17.93 12.52
C ALA A 117 -5.50 -16.82 11.47
N ASP A 118 -6.57 -16.93 10.68
CA ASP A 118 -6.93 -15.91 9.67
C ASP A 118 -7.28 -14.56 10.30
N ASN A 119 -7.97 -14.59 11.44
CA ASN A 119 -8.32 -13.43 12.26
C ASN A 119 -8.33 -13.85 13.73
N SER A 120 -7.34 -13.38 14.49
CA SER A 120 -7.22 -13.70 15.91
C SER A 120 -8.45 -13.21 16.70
N SER A 121 -9.08 -14.14 17.41
CA SER A 121 -10.16 -13.80 18.35
C SER A 121 -9.60 -13.08 19.58
N ALA A 122 -10.37 -12.16 20.15
CA ALA A 122 -10.00 -11.51 21.40
C ALA A 122 -9.72 -12.54 22.51
N PHE A 123 -8.76 -12.26 23.39
CA PHE A 123 -8.52 -13.15 24.52
C PHE A 123 -9.74 -13.16 25.46
N THR A 124 -9.95 -14.28 26.14
CA THR A 124 -11.03 -14.45 27.12
C THR A 124 -10.47 -15.02 28.40
N THR A 125 -11.23 -14.95 29.49
CA THR A 125 -10.86 -15.56 30.77
C THR A 125 -11.01 -17.08 30.82
N THR A 126 -11.26 -17.73 29.67
CA THR A 126 -11.30 -19.19 29.56
C THR A 126 -9.91 -19.75 29.86
N THR A 127 -9.82 -20.76 30.73
CA THR A 127 -8.55 -21.40 31.07
C THR A 127 -7.81 -21.88 29.82
N ASN A 128 -6.49 -21.65 29.77
CA ASN A 128 -5.59 -21.99 28.66
C ASN A 128 -5.93 -21.28 27.33
N ASN A 129 -6.51 -20.06 27.36
CA ASN A 129 -6.90 -19.36 26.13
C ASN A 129 -5.72 -18.99 25.23
N VAL A 130 -4.53 -18.76 25.78
CA VAL A 130 -3.32 -18.44 25.02
C VAL A 130 -2.64 -19.73 24.59
N SER A 131 -2.38 -20.66 25.51
CA SER A 131 -1.61 -21.88 25.22
C SER A 131 -2.33 -22.88 24.31
N ASN A 132 -3.66 -22.84 24.23
CA ASN A 132 -4.42 -23.69 23.30
C ASN A 132 -4.48 -23.14 21.87
N ARG A 133 -3.97 -21.93 21.61
CA ARG A 133 -3.94 -21.39 20.25
C ARG A 133 -2.89 -22.12 19.42
N ASN A 134 -3.28 -22.55 18.23
CA ASN A 134 -2.32 -23.04 17.25
C ASN A 134 -1.34 -21.92 16.92
N THR A 135 -0.08 -22.26 16.68
CA THR A 135 0.98 -21.28 16.45
C THR A 135 1.64 -21.45 15.11
N THR A 136 2.23 -20.36 14.63
CA THR A 136 3.13 -20.35 13.47
C THR A 136 4.24 -21.40 13.61
N ASN A 137 4.71 -21.90 12.47
CA ASN A 137 5.91 -22.73 12.42
C ASN A 137 7.14 -21.87 12.73
N ALA A 138 7.19 -20.66 12.17
CA ALA A 138 8.18 -19.65 12.50
C ALA A 138 8.15 -19.33 13.99
N SER A 139 9.36 -19.21 14.56
CA SER A 139 9.60 -18.82 15.94
C SER A 139 10.88 -18.01 16.00
N ILE A 140 10.86 -16.94 16.80
CA ILE A 140 12.00 -16.06 17.02
C ILE A 140 12.38 -16.13 18.49
N ASN A 141 13.65 -16.46 18.75
CA ASN A 141 14.21 -16.42 20.09
C ASN A 141 14.71 -15.00 20.40
N TRP A 142 14.45 -14.53 21.61
CA TRP A 142 14.90 -13.24 22.10
C TRP A 142 15.51 -13.38 23.50
N SER A 143 16.74 -12.90 23.65
CA SER A 143 17.42 -12.81 24.94
C SER A 143 17.63 -11.34 25.30
N PRO A 144 16.62 -10.65 25.87
CA PRO A 144 16.73 -9.23 26.19
C PRO A 144 17.84 -8.96 27.21
N SER A 145 18.57 -7.86 27.03
CA SER A 145 19.48 -7.35 28.06
C SER A 145 18.71 -6.95 29.31
N ASN A 146 19.42 -6.68 30.41
CA ASN A 146 18.79 -6.15 31.62
C ASN A 146 18.02 -4.85 31.31
N TRP A 147 16.88 -4.67 31.95
CA TRP A 147 16.10 -3.43 31.91
C TRP A 147 16.36 -2.67 33.20
N THR A 148 17.14 -1.60 33.13
CA THR A 148 17.66 -0.91 34.33
C THR A 148 17.06 0.47 34.54
N THR A 149 16.06 0.85 33.73
CA THR A 149 15.48 2.19 33.75
C THR A 149 14.00 2.12 33.37
N THR A 150 13.12 2.38 34.34
CA THR A 150 11.68 2.54 34.13
C THR A 150 11.40 3.62 33.08
N GLY A 151 10.43 3.37 32.21
CA GLY A 151 10.06 4.21 31.08
C GLY A 151 11.00 4.11 29.86
N GLU A 152 12.05 3.29 29.91
CA GLU A 152 12.92 3.09 28.74
C GLU A 152 12.18 2.31 27.63
N ASN A 153 12.25 2.77 26.40
CA ASN A 153 11.67 2.12 25.22
C ASN A 153 12.67 2.10 24.04
N GLY A 154 13.92 1.78 24.35
CA GLY A 154 15.03 1.80 23.40
C GLY A 154 15.22 0.49 22.63
N PRO A 155 16.36 0.37 21.93
CA PRO A 155 16.74 -0.85 21.18
C PRO A 155 16.79 -2.13 22.04
N ASN A 156 17.01 -2.01 23.35
CA ASN A 156 17.09 -3.15 24.27
C ASN A 156 15.70 -3.71 24.65
N GLN A 157 14.65 -2.91 24.49
CA GLN A 157 13.24 -3.26 24.69
C GLN A 157 12.54 -3.61 23.37
N LYS A 158 13.30 -3.67 22.29
CA LYS A 158 12.83 -4.05 20.96
C LYS A 158 13.17 -5.51 20.68
N THR A 159 12.21 -6.27 20.17
CA THR A 159 12.46 -7.65 19.76
C THR A 159 13.37 -7.70 18.53
N PRO A 160 14.02 -8.86 18.27
CA PRO A 160 14.54 -9.16 16.94
C PRO A 160 13.43 -9.11 15.88
N ASP A 161 13.83 -9.13 14.61
CA ASP A 161 12.91 -9.09 13.47
C ASP A 161 11.93 -10.27 13.49
N LEU A 162 10.65 -9.95 13.62
CA LEU A 162 9.51 -10.87 13.68
C LEU A 162 8.89 -11.10 12.30
N LYS A 163 9.49 -10.59 11.20
CA LYS A 163 8.86 -10.63 9.87
C LYS A 163 8.36 -12.02 9.49
N THR A 164 9.12 -13.07 9.78
CA THR A 164 8.78 -14.44 9.38
C THR A 164 7.53 -14.98 10.09
N ILE A 165 7.28 -14.53 11.32
CA ILE A 165 6.07 -14.85 12.08
C ILE A 165 4.87 -14.10 11.50
N ILE A 166 4.98 -12.78 11.34
CA ILE A 166 3.89 -11.95 10.80
C ILE A 166 3.52 -12.41 9.39
N GLN A 167 4.54 -12.78 8.63
CA GLN A 167 4.41 -13.18 7.26
C GLN A 167 3.63 -14.50 7.08
N GLU A 168 3.89 -15.52 7.92
CA GLU A 168 3.08 -16.75 7.92
C GLU A 168 1.59 -16.45 8.10
N ILE A 169 1.25 -15.45 8.92
CA ILE A 169 -0.14 -15.06 9.20
C ILE A 169 -0.77 -14.32 8.02
N VAL A 170 -0.08 -13.34 7.43
CA VAL A 170 -0.65 -12.55 6.32
C VAL A 170 -0.72 -13.33 5.01
N ASP A 171 0.08 -14.41 4.86
CA ASP A 171 0.05 -15.31 3.71
C ASP A 171 -1.12 -16.32 3.77
N ARG A 172 -1.84 -16.40 4.90
CA ARG A 172 -2.98 -17.31 5.04
C ARG A 172 -4.10 -16.93 4.08
N THR A 173 -4.70 -17.93 3.44
CA THR A 173 -5.75 -17.72 2.42
C THR A 173 -7.00 -17.02 2.94
N GLY A 174 -7.29 -17.13 4.25
CA GLY A 174 -8.42 -16.43 4.88
C GLY A 174 -8.03 -15.11 5.58
N TYR A 175 -6.74 -14.76 5.64
CA TYR A 175 -6.33 -13.46 6.16
C TYR A 175 -6.83 -12.34 5.24
N SER A 176 -7.19 -11.21 5.83
CA SER A 176 -7.69 -10.03 5.13
C SER A 176 -7.20 -8.79 5.86
N SER A 177 -6.97 -7.69 5.14
CA SER A 177 -6.59 -6.42 5.76
C SER A 177 -7.62 -5.99 6.80
N GLY A 178 -7.15 -5.64 7.99
CA GLY A 178 -7.96 -5.36 9.17
C GLY A 178 -8.17 -6.56 10.10
N ASN A 179 -7.75 -7.77 9.71
CA ASN A 179 -7.77 -8.92 10.61
C ASN A 179 -6.75 -8.75 11.74
N ALA A 180 -7.07 -9.29 12.90
CA ALA A 180 -6.23 -9.22 14.09
C ALA A 180 -5.08 -10.24 14.02
N ILE A 181 -3.92 -9.85 14.53
CA ILE A 181 -2.75 -10.71 14.73
C ILE A 181 -2.50 -10.87 16.23
N SER A 182 -2.27 -12.09 16.68
CA SER A 182 -1.77 -12.36 18.04
C SER A 182 -0.35 -12.89 18.01
N LEU A 183 0.47 -12.41 18.94
CA LEU A 183 1.79 -12.92 19.26
C LEU A 183 1.74 -13.58 20.64
N ILE A 184 2.41 -14.73 20.75
CA ILE A 184 2.46 -15.56 21.95
C ILE A 184 3.92 -15.64 22.38
N ILE A 185 4.19 -15.27 23.63
CA ILE A 185 5.52 -15.26 24.22
C ILE A 185 5.59 -16.30 25.33
N THR A 186 6.58 -17.17 25.23
CA THR A 186 6.91 -18.18 26.23
C THR A 186 8.40 -18.10 26.55
N GLY A 187 8.87 -18.72 27.64
CA GLY A 187 10.29 -18.65 27.97
C GLY A 187 10.60 -18.81 29.44
N SER A 188 11.66 -18.11 29.85
CA SER A 188 12.18 -18.11 31.21
C SER A 188 12.87 -16.79 31.54
N GLY A 189 12.97 -16.49 32.83
CA GLY A 189 13.47 -15.21 33.32
C GLY A 189 12.39 -14.13 33.24
N GLU A 190 12.78 -12.89 33.48
CA GLU A 190 11.82 -11.83 33.80
C GLU A 190 12.23 -10.52 33.15
N ARG A 191 11.26 -9.87 32.50
CA ARG A 191 11.29 -8.46 32.08
C ARG A 191 9.87 -7.93 32.21
N THR A 192 9.68 -6.89 33.01
CA THR A 192 8.35 -6.34 33.29
C THR A 192 8.10 -5.13 32.40
N ALA A 193 7.08 -5.23 31.55
CA ALA A 193 6.70 -4.18 30.61
C ALA A 193 5.38 -3.53 31.02
N GLU A 194 5.18 -2.29 30.57
CA GLU A 194 3.91 -1.60 30.69
C GLU A 194 2.80 -2.39 29.97
N SER A 195 1.70 -2.63 30.68
CA SER A 195 0.45 -3.18 30.11
C SER A 195 -0.49 -2.06 29.65
N TYR A 196 -1.58 -2.43 29.01
CA TYR A 196 -2.67 -1.51 28.71
C TYR A 196 -3.34 -0.99 29.98
N ASP A 197 -3.55 -1.80 31.01
CA ASP A 197 -4.26 -1.37 32.22
C ASP A 197 -3.37 -0.57 33.19
N GLY A 198 -2.05 -0.70 33.09
CA GLY A 198 -1.06 0.15 33.76
C GLY A 198 -0.90 1.51 33.11
N ASP A 199 -0.42 1.53 31.86
CA ASP A 199 -0.26 2.74 31.06
C ASP A 199 -0.59 2.49 29.57
N PRO A 200 -1.83 2.78 29.13
CA PRO A 200 -2.25 2.60 27.75
C PRO A 200 -1.38 3.36 26.73
N SER A 201 -0.70 4.43 27.16
CA SER A 201 0.16 5.24 26.29
C SER A 201 1.55 4.64 26.09
N ASN A 202 1.94 3.69 26.94
CA ASN A 202 3.24 3.04 26.93
C ASN A 202 3.17 1.52 26.74
N ALA A 203 1.97 0.93 26.68
CA ALA A 203 1.73 -0.46 26.33
C ALA A 203 2.45 -0.91 25.04
N ALA A 204 2.67 -2.23 24.91
CA ALA A 204 3.43 -2.83 23.82
C ALA A 204 2.93 -2.42 22.42
N GLN A 205 3.85 -2.10 21.52
CA GLN A 205 3.54 -1.70 20.14
C GLN A 205 4.13 -2.68 19.13
N LEU A 206 3.30 -3.23 18.25
CA LEU A 206 3.73 -3.98 17.07
C LEU A 206 3.92 -3.02 15.90
N CYS A 207 5.14 -2.94 15.38
CA CYS A 207 5.45 -2.25 14.14
C CYS A 207 5.73 -3.26 13.04
N VAL A 208 5.04 -3.13 11.91
CA VAL A 208 5.21 -3.97 10.71
C VAL A 208 5.46 -3.08 9.52
N THR A 209 6.56 -3.33 8.83
CA THR A 209 6.91 -2.71 7.56
C THR A 209 6.74 -3.74 6.45
N TYR A 210 5.99 -3.38 5.41
CA TYR A 210 5.70 -4.28 4.29
C TYR A 210 5.66 -3.55 2.96
N VAL A 211 5.73 -4.34 1.90
CA VAL A 211 5.41 -3.95 0.53
C VAL A 211 4.36 -4.91 -0.01
N SER A 212 3.33 -4.37 -0.64
CA SER A 212 2.27 -5.17 -1.25
C SER A 212 2.40 -5.09 -2.78
N ALA A 213 2.27 -6.22 -3.47
CA ALA A 213 2.16 -6.23 -4.93
C ALA A 213 0.87 -5.51 -5.37
N GLU A 214 -0.18 -5.61 -4.57
CA GLU A 214 -1.42 -4.86 -4.72
C GLU A 214 -1.36 -3.56 -3.90
N VAL A 215 -1.48 -2.42 -4.57
CA VAL A 215 -1.57 -1.11 -3.96
C VAL A 215 -3.04 -0.67 -3.96
N ASN A 216 -3.54 -0.21 -2.81
CA ASN A 216 -4.84 0.43 -2.71
C ASN A 216 -4.68 1.93 -2.45
N ILE A 217 -5.22 2.75 -3.35
CA ILE A 217 -5.24 4.21 -3.22
C ILE A 217 -6.69 4.68 -3.22
N CYS A 218 -7.04 5.60 -2.32
CA CYS A 218 -8.30 6.34 -2.38
C CYS A 218 -8.00 7.83 -2.44
N ALA A 219 -8.67 8.55 -3.33
CA ALA A 219 -8.57 9.99 -3.50
C ALA A 219 -9.95 10.64 -3.31
N GLN A 220 -10.00 11.63 -2.44
CA GLN A 220 -11.14 12.52 -2.26
C GLN A 220 -11.08 13.63 -3.32
N ILE A 221 -12.23 14.15 -3.76
CA ILE A 221 -12.25 15.43 -4.49
C ILE A 221 -11.48 16.50 -3.71
N SER A 222 -10.60 17.23 -4.39
CA SER A 222 -9.62 18.11 -3.75
C SER A 222 -9.88 19.61 -3.93
N SER A 223 -10.80 20.00 -4.82
CA SER A 223 -11.13 21.40 -5.09
C SER A 223 -12.50 21.52 -5.76
N SER A 224 -13.08 22.73 -5.73
CA SER A 224 -14.35 23.06 -6.40
C SER A 224 -14.34 22.87 -7.93
N LEU A 225 -13.15 22.77 -8.53
CA LEU A 225 -13.00 22.49 -9.98
C LEU A 225 -12.83 21.00 -10.28
N ASP A 226 -12.86 20.15 -9.27
CA ASP A 226 -12.70 18.71 -9.42
C ASP A 226 -14.06 17.97 -9.38
N ASP A 227 -15.15 18.62 -9.02
CA ASP A 227 -16.52 18.13 -9.15
C ASP A 227 -17.45 19.19 -9.72
N VAL A 228 -17.86 19.00 -10.97
CA VAL A 228 -18.62 20.02 -11.71
C VAL A 228 -19.88 19.45 -12.32
N GLU A 229 -20.84 20.34 -12.49
CA GLU A 229 -22.15 20.06 -13.06
C GLU A 229 -22.32 20.85 -14.34
N GLU A 230 -22.45 20.16 -15.47
CA GLU A 230 -22.68 20.78 -16.77
C GLU A 230 -24.16 20.72 -17.13
N ASN A 231 -24.79 21.89 -17.22
CA ASN A 231 -26.20 22.03 -17.60
C ASN A 231 -26.47 21.44 -19.00
N GLY A 232 -27.32 20.43 -19.11
CA GLY A 232 -27.59 19.77 -20.39
C GLY A 232 -28.33 20.60 -21.45
N ASN A 233 -28.91 21.75 -21.08
CA ASN A 233 -29.64 22.61 -22.02
C ASN A 233 -28.75 23.67 -22.67
N ASN A 234 -27.82 24.27 -21.92
CA ASN A 234 -27.02 25.40 -22.39
C ASN A 234 -25.51 25.19 -22.23
N GLY A 235 -25.08 24.08 -21.64
CA GLY A 235 -23.68 23.72 -21.44
C GLY A 235 -22.94 24.53 -20.36
N SER A 236 -23.62 25.36 -19.58
CA SER A 236 -22.95 26.13 -18.52
C SER A 236 -22.42 25.19 -17.44
N ILE A 237 -21.21 25.48 -16.95
CA ILE A 237 -20.55 24.69 -15.91
C ILE A 237 -20.77 25.36 -14.56
N TYR A 238 -21.31 24.61 -13.60
CA TYR A 238 -21.34 24.97 -12.20
C TYR A 238 -20.16 24.29 -11.50
N THR A 239 -19.36 25.08 -10.79
CA THR A 239 -18.10 24.65 -10.15
C THR A 239 -18.09 25.01 -8.66
N ASN A 240 -19.25 25.24 -8.09
CA ASN A 240 -19.41 25.73 -6.72
C ASN A 240 -20.79 25.37 -6.14
N SER A 241 -21.39 24.29 -6.65
CA SER A 241 -22.67 23.80 -6.16
C SER A 241 -22.46 23.15 -4.78
N SER A 242 -23.43 23.29 -3.88
CA SER A 242 -23.38 22.67 -2.55
C SER A 242 -23.52 21.14 -2.58
N ASP A 243 -24.02 20.64 -3.70
CA ASP A 243 -24.49 19.30 -3.94
C ASP A 243 -24.13 18.89 -5.37
N ILE A 244 -24.20 17.59 -5.62
CA ILE A 244 -24.08 17.00 -6.96
C ILE A 244 -25.35 16.20 -7.20
N GLU A 245 -26.26 16.71 -8.03
CA GLU A 245 -27.38 15.92 -8.51
C GLU A 245 -26.85 15.00 -9.61
N LEU A 246 -26.79 13.70 -9.35
CA LEU A 246 -26.37 12.70 -10.33
C LEU A 246 -27.39 12.65 -11.48
N VAL A 247 -27.13 13.52 -12.45
CA VAL A 247 -27.84 13.77 -13.71
C VAL A 247 -29.09 14.61 -13.61
N ASN A 248 -30.12 14.36 -12.80
CA ASN A 248 -31.33 15.19 -12.86
C ASN A 248 -31.35 16.31 -11.80
N ASP A 249 -31.25 17.58 -12.22
CA ASP A 249 -31.36 18.78 -11.36
C ASP A 249 -32.77 19.42 -11.53
N GLY A 250 -33.80 18.61 -11.30
CA GLY A 250 -35.21 19.01 -11.32
C GLY A 250 -35.60 19.89 -12.52
N SER A 251 -35.82 21.19 -12.26
CA SER A 251 -36.26 22.15 -13.30
C SER A 251 -35.20 22.49 -14.36
N ARG A 252 -33.92 22.21 -14.07
CA ARG A 252 -32.80 22.36 -15.01
C ARG A 252 -32.62 21.13 -15.90
N GLY A 253 -33.28 20.03 -15.58
CA GLY A 253 -33.30 18.80 -16.38
C GLY A 253 -32.03 17.97 -16.20
N ASP A 254 -31.76 17.11 -17.18
CA ASP A 254 -30.61 16.20 -17.13
C ASP A 254 -29.31 16.95 -17.46
N GLN A 255 -28.27 16.74 -16.64
CA GLN A 255 -26.93 17.33 -16.70
C GLN A 255 -25.84 16.27 -16.87
N VAL A 256 -24.62 16.74 -17.13
CA VAL A 256 -23.42 15.89 -17.24
C VAL A 256 -22.50 16.21 -16.06
N ILE A 257 -22.14 15.18 -15.31
CA ILE A 257 -21.30 15.34 -14.11
C ILE A 257 -19.85 15.03 -14.46
N GLY A 258 -18.94 15.91 -14.07
CA GLY A 258 -17.50 15.70 -14.20
C GLY A 258 -16.86 15.58 -12.82
N LEU A 259 -16.22 14.44 -12.54
CA LEU A 259 -15.43 14.22 -11.33
C LEU A 259 -13.97 14.05 -11.72
N ARG A 260 -13.03 14.68 -11.03
CA ARG A 260 -11.61 14.68 -11.35
C ARG A 260 -10.78 14.40 -10.10
N TYR A 261 -9.77 13.55 -10.26
CA TYR A 261 -8.89 13.11 -9.20
C TYR A 261 -7.44 13.37 -9.62
N PRO A 262 -6.81 14.48 -9.19
CA PRO A 262 -5.41 14.78 -9.48
C PRO A 262 -4.45 13.95 -8.62
N ALA A 263 -3.18 13.92 -9.03
CA ALA A 263 -2.07 13.37 -8.24
C ALA A 263 -2.24 11.89 -7.86
N LEU A 264 -2.88 11.09 -8.72
CA LEU A 264 -3.01 9.65 -8.51
C LEU A 264 -1.68 8.96 -8.78
N LEU A 265 -1.05 8.42 -7.72
CA LEU A 265 0.23 7.70 -7.81
C LEU A 265 0.01 6.27 -8.33
N ILE A 266 -0.47 6.15 -9.57
CA ILE A 266 -0.67 4.88 -10.27
C ILE A 266 0.35 4.84 -11.40
N PRO A 267 1.31 3.90 -11.40
CA PRO A 267 2.21 3.74 -12.53
C PRO A 267 1.47 3.40 -13.82
N GLN A 268 2.07 3.78 -14.94
CA GLN A 268 1.52 3.47 -16.26
C GLN A 268 1.52 1.96 -16.51
N GLY A 269 0.40 1.44 -17.00
CA GLY A 269 0.19 0.03 -17.30
C GLY A 269 0.09 -0.87 -16.07
N SER A 270 -0.15 -0.30 -14.88
CA SER A 270 -0.57 -1.07 -13.71
C SER A 270 -1.82 -1.89 -14.03
N THR A 271 -1.90 -3.11 -13.52
CA THR A 271 -3.11 -3.95 -13.67
C THR A 271 -4.14 -3.49 -12.64
N ILE A 272 -5.29 -2.97 -13.07
CA ILE A 272 -6.35 -2.56 -12.16
C ILE A 272 -7.15 -3.79 -11.72
N ILE A 273 -7.10 -4.08 -10.42
CA ILE A 273 -7.81 -5.21 -9.80
C ILE A 273 -9.26 -4.82 -9.51
N ASN A 274 -9.47 -3.62 -8.98
CA ASN A 274 -10.79 -3.08 -8.67
C ASN A 274 -10.76 -1.54 -8.63
N ALA A 275 -11.84 -0.88 -9.03
CA ALA A 275 -12.02 0.55 -8.81
C ALA A 275 -13.49 0.90 -8.54
N TYR A 276 -13.77 1.89 -7.70
CA TYR A 276 -15.13 2.37 -7.47
C TYR A 276 -15.16 3.82 -6.98
N LEU A 277 -16.27 4.50 -7.25
CA LEU A 277 -16.63 5.74 -6.56
C LEU A 277 -17.49 5.42 -5.34
N GLN A 278 -17.23 6.11 -4.24
CA GLN A 278 -18.06 6.14 -3.04
C GLN A 278 -18.62 7.55 -2.88
N PHE A 279 -19.95 7.66 -2.88
CA PHE A 279 -20.66 8.90 -2.60
C PHE A 279 -21.16 8.92 -1.14
N THR A 280 -21.46 10.12 -0.65
CA THR A 280 -22.20 10.38 0.58
C THR A 280 -23.51 11.08 0.22
N VAL A 281 -24.63 10.61 0.75
CA VAL A 281 -25.95 11.20 0.48
C VAL A 281 -26.03 12.61 1.07
N ASP A 282 -26.35 13.61 0.26
CA ASP A 282 -26.73 14.94 0.77
C ASP A 282 -28.25 15.00 0.97
N GLU A 283 -29.01 14.78 -0.10
CA GLU A 283 -30.47 14.75 -0.06
C GLU A 283 -31.05 13.36 -0.35
N THR A 284 -32.25 13.11 0.19
CA THR A 284 -32.92 11.84 -0.02
C THR A 284 -33.72 11.85 -1.32
N ASN A 285 -33.39 10.96 -2.26
CA ASN A 285 -34.15 10.78 -3.49
C ASN A 285 -34.62 9.33 -3.63
N SER A 286 -35.75 9.17 -4.30
CA SER A 286 -36.34 7.86 -4.60
C SER A 286 -36.74 7.78 -6.06
N GLY A 287 -36.98 6.57 -6.54
CA GLY A 287 -37.39 6.32 -7.92
C GLY A 287 -36.25 5.79 -8.77
N ALA A 288 -36.57 5.51 -10.03
CA ALA A 288 -35.63 4.93 -10.98
C ALA A 288 -34.51 5.92 -11.29
N CYS A 289 -33.26 5.45 -11.17
CA CYS A 289 -32.06 6.18 -11.56
C CYS A 289 -31.21 5.22 -12.37
N ASN A 290 -30.77 5.64 -13.56
CA ASN A 290 -29.95 4.84 -14.47
C ASN A 290 -28.83 5.72 -15.01
N LEU A 291 -27.62 5.45 -14.54
CA LEU A 291 -26.41 6.20 -14.82
C LEU A 291 -25.46 5.40 -15.71
N SER A 292 -24.68 6.12 -16.48
CA SER A 292 -23.60 5.63 -17.32
C SER A 292 -22.34 6.38 -16.95
N ILE A 293 -21.35 5.63 -16.48
CA ILE A 293 -20.05 6.15 -16.07
C ILE A 293 -19.04 5.82 -17.17
N LYS A 294 -18.24 6.82 -17.53
CA LYS A 294 -17.08 6.70 -18.41
C LYS A 294 -15.90 7.46 -17.83
N GLY A 295 -14.71 7.18 -18.34
CA GLY A 295 -13.52 7.98 -18.07
C GLY A 295 -13.28 8.98 -19.20
N GLU A 296 -12.54 10.05 -18.91
CA GLU A 296 -11.96 10.88 -19.95
C GLU A 296 -10.80 10.13 -20.63
N ASP A 297 -10.81 10.10 -21.96
CA ASP A 297 -9.75 9.51 -22.77
C ASP A 297 -8.56 10.48 -22.93
N ALA A 298 -7.85 10.73 -21.82
CA ALA A 298 -6.72 11.64 -21.76
C ALA A 298 -5.57 11.07 -20.94
N ASP A 299 -4.34 11.42 -21.32
CA ASP A 299 -3.13 11.01 -20.59
C ASP A 299 -3.05 11.66 -19.21
N ASN A 300 -3.44 12.92 -19.12
CA ASN A 300 -3.54 13.69 -17.87
C ASN A 300 -4.74 14.62 -17.98
N SER A 301 -5.80 14.35 -17.22
CA SER A 301 -7.00 15.18 -17.22
C SER A 301 -6.69 16.60 -16.77
N SER A 302 -7.03 17.57 -17.61
CA SER A 302 -6.98 18.99 -17.24
C SER A 302 -8.08 19.33 -16.24
N ALA A 303 -7.82 20.27 -15.33
CA ALA A 303 -8.85 20.78 -14.42
C ALA A 303 -10.08 21.24 -15.22
N PHE A 304 -11.28 21.04 -14.66
CA PHE A 304 -12.47 21.60 -15.28
C PHE A 304 -12.41 23.13 -15.29
N THR A 305 -13.11 23.75 -16.23
CA THR A 305 -13.20 25.22 -16.35
C THR A 305 -14.64 25.63 -16.55
N THR A 306 -14.93 26.91 -16.42
CA THR A 306 -16.27 27.48 -16.67
C THR A 306 -16.61 27.62 -18.17
N THR A 307 -15.76 27.10 -19.07
CA THR A 307 -16.04 27.10 -20.51
C THR A 307 -17.26 26.24 -20.80
N THR A 308 -18.20 26.74 -21.60
CA THR A 308 -19.40 25.97 -21.98
C THR A 308 -19.04 24.61 -22.59
N ASN A 309 -19.76 23.57 -22.17
CA ASN A 309 -19.56 22.18 -22.61
C ASN A 309 -18.18 21.60 -22.23
N ASN A 310 -17.57 22.03 -21.12
CA ASN A 310 -16.23 21.56 -20.72
C ASN A 310 -16.17 20.07 -20.39
N VAL A 311 -17.27 19.48 -19.89
CA VAL A 311 -17.35 18.06 -19.53
C VAL A 311 -17.78 17.25 -20.75
N SER A 312 -18.88 17.63 -21.40
CA SER A 312 -19.46 16.84 -22.51
C SER A 312 -18.59 16.81 -23.78
N ASN A 313 -17.72 17.80 -23.99
CA ASN A 313 -16.77 17.79 -25.11
C ASN A 313 -15.51 16.96 -24.87
N ARG A 314 -15.30 16.42 -23.66
CA ARG A 314 -14.16 15.53 -23.40
C ARG A 314 -14.38 14.21 -24.11
N ASN A 315 -13.37 13.78 -24.86
CA ASN A 315 -13.36 12.42 -25.40
C ASN A 315 -13.43 11.43 -24.24
N THR A 316 -14.16 10.33 -24.43
CA THR A 316 -14.36 9.34 -23.37
C THR A 316 -13.79 8.00 -23.75
N THR A 317 -13.51 7.19 -22.72
CA THR A 317 -13.18 5.78 -22.83
C THR A 317 -14.21 5.02 -23.67
N ASN A 318 -13.76 3.95 -24.32
CA ASN A 318 -14.66 3.00 -24.97
C ASN A 318 -15.41 2.21 -23.89
N ALA A 319 -14.70 1.79 -22.84
CA ALA A 319 -15.28 1.21 -21.64
C ALA A 319 -16.30 2.15 -21.01
N SER A 320 -17.39 1.55 -20.53
CA SER A 320 -18.45 2.22 -19.81
C SER A 320 -19.08 1.25 -18.82
N VAL A 321 -19.52 1.78 -17.69
CA VAL A 321 -20.19 1.01 -16.63
C VAL A 321 -21.57 1.63 -16.41
N SER A 322 -22.60 0.80 -16.54
CA SER A 322 -23.96 1.18 -16.16
C SER A 322 -24.16 0.99 -14.66
N TRP A 323 -24.84 1.94 -14.02
CA TRP A 323 -25.18 1.88 -12.60
C TRP A 323 -26.63 2.31 -12.39
N SER A 324 -27.40 1.45 -11.74
CA SER A 324 -28.77 1.76 -11.30
C SER A 324 -28.81 1.80 -9.78
N PRO A 325 -28.45 2.93 -9.14
CA PRO A 325 -28.42 3.01 -7.68
C PRO A 325 -29.79 2.80 -7.06
N SER A 326 -29.83 2.05 -5.95
CA SER A 326 -30.98 1.98 -5.05
C SER A 326 -31.39 3.38 -4.55
N ASN A 327 -32.59 3.51 -4.01
CA ASN A 327 -33.03 4.76 -3.38
C ASN A 327 -32.04 5.19 -2.27
N TRP A 328 -31.79 6.49 -2.16
CA TRP A 328 -31.00 7.07 -1.06
C TRP A 328 -31.99 7.69 -0.07
N THR A 329 -32.22 7.01 1.05
CA THR A 329 -33.30 7.39 1.99
C THR A 329 -32.78 8.00 3.28
N THR A 330 -31.47 8.17 3.41
CA THR A 330 -30.82 8.62 4.64
C THR A 330 -29.68 9.58 4.30
N THR A 331 -29.82 10.87 4.64
CA THR A 331 -28.75 11.86 4.55
C THR A 331 -27.52 11.43 5.36
N GLY A 332 -26.33 11.64 4.81
CA GLY A 332 -25.05 11.23 5.36
C GLY A 332 -24.69 9.76 5.17
N GLU A 333 -25.56 8.94 4.54
CA GLU A 333 -25.24 7.54 4.27
C GLU A 333 -24.14 7.43 3.20
N ASN A 334 -23.15 6.57 3.42
CA ASN A 334 -22.06 6.28 2.48
C ASN A 334 -21.81 4.77 2.38
N GLY A 335 -22.91 4.01 2.31
CA GLY A 335 -22.91 2.55 2.30
C GLY A 335 -22.78 1.94 0.90
N PRO A 336 -23.03 0.62 0.80
CA PRO A 336 -22.99 -0.11 -0.47
C PRO A 336 -23.93 0.44 -1.56
N ASN A 337 -25.05 1.08 -1.19
CA ASN A 337 -25.99 1.67 -2.14
C ASN A 337 -25.49 2.97 -2.80
N GLN A 338 -24.51 3.63 -2.19
CA GLN A 338 -23.84 4.84 -2.66
C GLN A 338 -22.50 4.53 -3.34
N LYS A 339 -22.19 3.24 -3.53
CA LYS A 339 -20.98 2.75 -4.17
C LYS A 339 -21.28 2.33 -5.59
N THR A 340 -20.44 2.74 -6.54
CA THR A 340 -20.59 2.30 -7.93
C THR A 340 -20.23 0.82 -8.08
N PRO A 341 -20.70 0.16 -9.16
CA PRO A 341 -20.09 -1.08 -9.62
C PRO A 341 -18.61 -0.88 -9.95
N ASP A 342 -17.91 -1.99 -10.19
CA ASP A 342 -16.48 -1.99 -10.49
C ASP A 342 -16.18 -1.20 -11.78
N LEU A 343 -15.35 -0.17 -11.64
CA LEU A 343 -14.91 0.75 -12.69
C LEU A 343 -13.57 0.33 -13.32
N LYS A 344 -13.03 -0.85 -12.97
CA LYS A 344 -11.67 -1.24 -13.38
C LYS A 344 -11.41 -1.14 -14.88
N THR A 345 -12.39 -1.45 -15.74
CA THR A 345 -12.19 -1.42 -17.21
C THR A 345 -12.02 0.01 -17.72
N ILE A 346 -12.71 0.97 -17.11
CA ILE A 346 -12.57 2.40 -17.40
C ILE A 346 -11.19 2.88 -16.96
N ILE A 347 -10.79 2.57 -15.72
CA ILE A 347 -9.50 2.99 -15.19
C ILE A 347 -8.35 2.32 -15.96
N GLN A 348 -8.50 1.05 -16.33
CA GLN A 348 -7.51 0.30 -17.11
C GLN A 348 -7.24 0.98 -18.46
N GLU A 349 -8.28 1.38 -19.20
CA GLU A 349 -8.11 2.09 -20.47
C GLU A 349 -7.28 3.36 -20.33
N ILE A 350 -7.44 4.11 -19.22
CA ILE A 350 -6.70 5.35 -18.98
C ILE A 350 -5.24 5.08 -18.60
N VAL A 351 -5.00 4.17 -17.66
CA VAL A 351 -3.63 3.89 -17.18
C VAL A 351 -2.76 3.17 -18.21
N ASP A 352 -3.38 2.50 -19.18
CA ASP A 352 -2.70 1.86 -20.32
C ASP A 352 -2.26 2.85 -21.40
N ARG A 353 -2.75 4.10 -21.37
CA ARG A 353 -2.40 5.10 -22.38
C ARG A 353 -0.91 5.38 -22.38
N ASN A 354 -0.31 5.46 -23.57
CA ASN A 354 1.13 5.64 -23.75
C ASN A 354 1.68 6.93 -23.09
N GLY A 355 0.88 7.99 -22.98
CA GLY A 355 1.29 9.23 -22.33
C GLY A 355 0.87 9.34 -20.86
N TYR A 356 0.10 8.37 -20.33
CA TYR A 356 -0.22 8.33 -18.91
C TYR A 356 1.06 8.11 -18.09
N SER A 357 1.14 8.75 -16.92
CA SER A 357 2.28 8.71 -16.01
C SER A 357 1.78 8.79 -14.57
N SER A 358 2.52 8.22 -13.63
CA SER A 358 2.20 8.33 -12.20
C SER A 358 2.08 9.79 -11.77
N GLY A 359 1.02 10.11 -11.05
CA GLY A 359 0.64 11.47 -10.66
C GLY A 359 -0.32 12.17 -11.64
N ASN A 360 -0.59 11.60 -12.82
CA ASN A 360 -1.56 12.17 -13.75
C ASN A 360 -2.99 12.06 -13.19
N ALA A 361 -3.81 13.05 -13.55
CA ALA A 361 -5.19 13.12 -13.13
C ALA A 361 -6.09 12.22 -13.97
N ILE A 362 -7.09 11.62 -13.33
CA ILE A 362 -8.17 10.86 -13.97
C ILE A 362 -9.47 11.63 -13.80
N SER A 363 -10.27 11.75 -14.87
CA SER A 363 -11.65 12.24 -14.79
C SER A 363 -12.64 11.13 -15.10
N LEU A 364 -13.72 11.09 -14.34
CA LEU A 364 -14.91 10.28 -14.58
C LEU A 364 -16.07 11.19 -14.96
N ILE A 365 -16.83 10.77 -15.96
CA ILE A 365 -17.96 11.49 -16.53
C ILE A 365 -19.20 10.65 -16.34
N ILE A 366 -20.23 11.24 -15.73
CA ILE A 366 -21.49 10.58 -15.43
C ILE A 366 -22.61 11.24 -16.22
N THR A 367 -23.38 10.41 -16.92
CA THR A 367 -24.57 10.77 -17.71
C THR A 367 -25.68 9.77 -17.38
N GLY A 368 -26.92 10.01 -17.80
CA GLY A 368 -27.99 9.05 -17.53
C GLY A 368 -29.37 9.69 -17.41
N SER A 369 -30.15 9.20 -16.44
CA SER A 369 -31.49 9.69 -16.11
C SER A 369 -31.83 9.39 -14.65
N GLY A 370 -32.79 10.14 -14.11
CA GLY A 370 -33.19 10.06 -12.70
C GLY A 370 -32.21 10.79 -11.78
N GLU A 371 -32.39 10.65 -10.48
CA GLU A 371 -31.79 11.58 -9.50
C GLU A 371 -31.24 10.84 -8.28
N ARG A 372 -30.02 11.21 -7.88
CA ARG A 372 -29.42 10.93 -6.58
C ARG A 372 -28.54 12.13 -6.22
N THR A 373 -28.75 12.74 -5.06
CA THR A 373 -28.04 13.95 -4.67
C THR A 373 -26.93 13.60 -3.69
N ALA A 374 -25.68 13.85 -4.09
CA ALA A 374 -24.49 13.57 -3.31
C ALA A 374 -23.87 14.86 -2.76
N GLU A 375 -23.13 14.74 -1.67
CA GLU A 375 -22.28 15.81 -1.15
C GLU A 375 -21.23 16.21 -2.20
N SER A 376 -21.11 17.52 -2.45
CA SER A 376 -20.03 18.10 -3.26
C SER A 376 -18.85 18.54 -2.39
N TYR A 377 -17.76 18.95 -3.03
CA TYR A 377 -16.64 19.61 -2.37
C TYR A 377 -17.06 20.91 -1.69
N ASP A 378 -17.87 21.75 -2.34
CA ASP A 378 -18.26 23.06 -1.80
C ASP A 378 -19.35 22.97 -0.72
N GLY A 379 -20.13 21.88 -0.68
CA GLY A 379 -21.01 21.55 0.43
C GLY A 379 -20.24 21.01 1.63
N ASN A 380 -19.52 19.90 1.44
CA ASN A 380 -18.75 19.25 2.48
C ASN A 380 -17.52 18.49 1.90
N PRO A 381 -16.32 19.11 1.93
CA PRO A 381 -15.11 18.52 1.36
C PRO A 381 -14.78 17.11 1.89
N SER A 382 -15.10 16.84 3.16
CA SER A 382 -14.82 15.55 3.80
C SER A 382 -15.79 14.43 3.40
N SER A 383 -16.95 14.80 2.83
CA SER A 383 -18.01 13.89 2.40
C SER A 383 -18.15 13.78 0.88
N ALA A 384 -17.45 14.63 0.11
CA ALA A 384 -17.43 14.62 -1.35
C ALA A 384 -17.10 13.22 -1.95
N ALA A 385 -17.28 13.07 -3.27
CA ALA A 385 -17.06 11.77 -3.93
C ALA A 385 -15.61 11.26 -3.76
N LYS A 386 -15.44 10.00 -3.37
CA LYS A 386 -14.13 9.35 -3.21
C LYS A 386 -13.91 8.28 -4.26
N LEU A 387 -12.82 8.37 -5.03
CA LEU A 387 -12.39 7.31 -5.94
C LEU A 387 -11.40 6.39 -5.22
N CYS A 388 -11.71 5.10 -5.12
CA CYS A 388 -10.81 4.07 -4.62
C CYS A 388 -10.39 3.14 -5.76
N ILE A 389 -9.10 2.84 -5.86
CA ILE A 389 -8.48 2.00 -6.89
C ILE A 389 -7.51 1.03 -6.21
N LYS A 390 -7.69 -0.25 -6.50
CA LYS A 390 -6.77 -1.34 -6.18
C LYS A 390 -6.06 -1.79 -7.46
N TYR A 391 -4.74 -1.80 -7.48
CA TYR A 391 -3.95 -2.16 -8.65
C TYR A 391 -2.69 -2.95 -8.29
N GLU A 392 -2.18 -3.72 -9.24
CA GLU A 392 -0.84 -4.32 -9.18
C GLU A 392 0.16 -3.50 -9.98
N LEU A 393 1.41 -3.46 -9.53
CA LEU A 393 2.48 -2.76 -10.26
C LEU A 393 2.71 -3.39 -11.66
N PRO A 394 3.08 -2.57 -12.66
CA PRO A 394 3.26 -3.07 -14.02
C PRO A 394 4.43 -4.04 -14.09
N GLU A 395 4.32 -4.99 -15.02
CA GLU A 395 5.47 -5.74 -15.49
C GLU A 395 6.39 -4.82 -16.32
N LEU A 396 7.69 -4.88 -16.04
CA LEU A 396 8.71 -4.09 -16.74
C LEU A 396 9.52 -4.98 -17.68
N THR A 397 9.46 -4.68 -18.97
CA THR A 397 10.30 -5.35 -19.97
C THR A 397 11.55 -4.52 -20.22
N TRP A 398 12.72 -5.16 -20.23
CA TRP A 398 13.96 -4.51 -20.62
C TRP A 398 13.93 -4.15 -22.11
N THR A 399 14.10 -2.87 -22.42
CA THR A 399 14.04 -2.32 -23.78
C THR A 399 15.40 -1.94 -24.34
N ALA A 400 16.44 -1.83 -23.49
CA ALA A 400 17.73 -1.25 -23.86
C ALA A 400 17.55 0.13 -24.52
N GLY A 401 17.06 1.10 -23.76
CA GLY A 401 16.55 2.39 -24.22
C GLY A 401 17.48 3.16 -25.16
N ALA A 402 16.98 4.29 -25.69
CA ALA A 402 17.76 5.09 -26.64
C ALA A 402 18.98 5.81 -26.03
N ALA A 403 19.14 5.77 -24.70
CA ALA A 403 20.22 6.43 -23.97
C ALA A 403 21.61 5.85 -24.28
N ALA A 404 22.67 6.57 -23.87
CA ALA A 404 24.05 6.13 -24.07
C ALA A 404 24.41 4.89 -23.21
N ASN A 405 23.73 4.69 -22.07
CA ASN A 405 24.03 3.64 -21.10
C ASN A 405 23.00 2.50 -21.17
N LYS A 406 22.89 1.87 -22.33
CA LYS A 406 21.86 0.86 -22.67
C LYS A 406 21.91 -0.45 -21.87
N THR A 407 22.91 -0.60 -21.00
CA THR A 407 23.10 -1.78 -20.17
C THR A 407 22.76 -1.53 -18.71
N ASP A 408 22.59 -0.28 -18.28
CA ASP A 408 22.47 0.02 -16.85
C ASP A 408 21.09 -0.31 -16.30
N TRP A 409 21.02 -1.28 -15.38
CA TRP A 409 19.78 -1.67 -14.69
C TRP A 409 19.07 -0.47 -14.04
N PHE A 410 19.85 0.48 -13.52
CA PHE A 410 19.39 1.64 -12.77
C PHE A 410 19.08 2.85 -13.66
N ASP A 411 19.16 2.70 -14.98
CA ASP A 411 18.62 3.69 -15.91
C ASP A 411 17.20 3.28 -16.28
N GLY A 412 16.21 3.97 -15.69
CA GLY A 412 14.78 3.73 -15.94
C GLY A 412 14.41 3.76 -17.43
N SER A 413 15.14 4.52 -18.26
CA SER A 413 14.89 4.58 -19.71
C SER A 413 15.17 3.25 -20.44
N ASN A 414 15.87 2.31 -19.79
CA ASN A 414 16.09 0.95 -20.29
C ASN A 414 14.92 0.00 -20.02
N TRP A 415 13.85 0.46 -19.37
CA TRP A 415 12.66 -0.33 -19.05
C TRP A 415 11.43 0.19 -19.77
N SER A 416 10.47 -0.69 -20.06
CA SER A 416 9.27 -0.41 -20.88
C SER A 416 8.40 0.74 -20.37
N LYS A 417 8.48 1.08 -19.09
CA LYS A 417 7.72 2.17 -18.44
C LYS A 417 8.60 3.36 -18.01
N GLY A 418 9.88 3.38 -18.40
CA GLY A 418 10.79 4.48 -18.03
C GLY A 418 11.20 4.49 -16.55
N THR A 419 10.89 3.43 -15.79
CA THR A 419 11.13 3.31 -14.35
C THR A 419 12.03 2.13 -14.02
N ILE A 420 12.83 2.27 -12.97
CA ILE A 420 13.66 1.19 -12.44
C ILE A 420 12.76 0.18 -11.71
N PRO A 421 12.96 -1.13 -11.87
CA PRO A 421 12.25 -2.15 -11.09
C PRO A 421 12.43 -1.98 -9.59
N ILE A 422 11.35 -2.23 -8.85
CA ILE A 422 11.29 -2.33 -7.40
C ILE A 422 10.74 -3.71 -6.99
N ILE A 423 10.81 -4.04 -5.70
CA ILE A 423 10.32 -5.30 -5.08
C ILE A 423 8.98 -5.85 -5.58
N GLY A 424 8.03 -5.01 -6.02
CA GLY A 424 6.72 -5.46 -6.53
C GLY A 424 6.62 -5.60 -8.07
N ASN A 425 7.61 -5.15 -8.84
CA ASN A 425 7.59 -5.31 -10.29
C ASN A 425 8.06 -6.70 -10.71
N SER A 426 7.25 -7.38 -11.52
CA SER A 426 7.76 -8.46 -12.38
C SER A 426 8.61 -7.85 -13.49
N VAL A 427 9.73 -8.48 -13.84
CA VAL A 427 10.62 -8.02 -14.90
C VAL A 427 10.91 -9.09 -15.93
N ILE A 428 10.94 -8.69 -17.20
CA ILE A 428 11.30 -9.56 -18.33
C ILE A 428 12.52 -9.00 -19.03
N ILE A 429 13.53 -9.84 -19.21
CA ILE A 429 14.67 -9.57 -20.08
C ILE A 429 14.44 -10.34 -21.39
N PRO A 430 14.01 -9.68 -22.47
CA PRO A 430 13.58 -10.36 -23.67
C PRO A 430 14.76 -10.80 -24.53
N THR A 431 14.57 -11.80 -25.38
CA THR A 431 15.59 -12.25 -26.36
C THR A 431 16.06 -11.11 -27.26
N ASN A 432 15.14 -10.23 -27.66
CA ASN A 432 15.41 -9.13 -28.59
C ASN A 432 14.87 -7.81 -27.99
N PRO A 433 15.65 -7.12 -27.13
CA PRO A 433 15.26 -5.80 -26.62
C PRO A 433 15.11 -4.80 -27.77
N SER A 434 14.09 -3.92 -27.69
CA SER A 434 13.71 -3.03 -28.79
C SER A 434 14.81 -2.05 -29.23
N GLY A 435 15.68 -1.62 -28.32
CA GLY A 435 16.77 -0.68 -28.59
C GLY A 435 18.11 -1.35 -28.92
N GLY A 436 18.08 -2.67 -29.19
CA GLY A 436 19.20 -3.48 -29.65
C GLY A 436 19.61 -4.55 -28.63
N ASN A 437 20.56 -5.42 -29.03
CA ASN A 437 21.05 -6.53 -28.20
C ASN A 437 22.01 -6.05 -27.10
N PHE A 438 21.54 -5.13 -26.26
CA PHE A 438 22.19 -4.70 -25.03
C PHE A 438 21.39 -5.24 -23.86
N PHE A 439 22.08 -5.90 -22.94
CA PHE A 439 21.46 -6.61 -21.84
C PHE A 439 21.78 -5.94 -20.49
N PRO A 440 20.92 -6.12 -19.48
CA PRO A 440 21.13 -5.50 -18.18
C PRO A 440 22.45 -5.90 -17.52
N ASN A 441 23.10 -4.90 -16.94
CA ASN A 441 24.25 -4.96 -16.08
C ASN A 441 23.91 -4.25 -14.76
N ILE A 442 23.87 -5.02 -13.68
CA ILE A 442 23.68 -4.51 -12.32
C ILE A 442 25.07 -4.12 -11.81
N ASN A 443 25.33 -2.81 -11.79
CA ASN A 443 26.64 -2.22 -11.49
C ASN A 443 26.71 -1.52 -10.11
N ALA A 444 25.61 -1.50 -9.37
CA ALA A 444 25.46 -0.95 -8.03
C ALA A 444 24.61 -1.88 -7.15
N ALA A 445 24.57 -1.61 -5.84
CA ALA A 445 23.71 -2.34 -4.90
C ALA A 445 22.22 -1.97 -5.08
N SER A 446 21.34 -2.73 -4.43
CA SER A 446 19.89 -2.46 -4.36
C SER A 446 19.12 -2.67 -5.67
N ALA A 447 19.62 -3.50 -6.59
CA ALA A 447 18.75 -4.01 -7.65
C ALA A 447 17.74 -4.97 -7.03
N GLU A 448 16.46 -4.78 -7.32
CA GLU A 448 15.38 -5.61 -6.79
C GLU A 448 14.26 -5.80 -7.83
N CYS A 449 13.54 -6.91 -7.73
CA CYS A 449 12.33 -7.20 -8.50
C CYS A 449 11.50 -8.31 -7.85
N ASN A 450 10.21 -8.37 -8.16
CA ASN A 450 9.35 -9.46 -7.71
C ASN A 450 9.70 -10.77 -8.42
N ASN A 451 9.39 -10.84 -9.72
CA ASN A 451 9.73 -11.95 -10.59
C ASN A 451 10.82 -11.51 -11.58
N LEU A 452 11.82 -12.34 -11.82
CA LEU A 452 12.79 -12.16 -12.90
C LEU A 452 12.60 -13.24 -13.95
N THR A 453 12.30 -12.84 -15.18
CA THR A 453 12.32 -13.73 -16.35
C THR A 453 13.46 -13.35 -17.29
N ILE A 454 14.37 -14.27 -17.59
CA ILE A 454 15.43 -14.13 -18.60
C ILE A 454 15.11 -15.08 -19.76
N GLN A 455 14.71 -14.52 -20.90
CA GLN A 455 14.35 -15.33 -22.07
C GLN A 455 15.56 -15.98 -22.73
N THR A 456 15.34 -17.03 -23.52
CA THR A 456 16.40 -17.70 -24.28
C THR A 456 17.14 -16.74 -25.20
N GLY A 457 18.47 -16.73 -25.12
CA GLY A 457 19.32 -15.78 -25.85
C GLY A 457 19.50 -14.41 -25.18
N ALA A 458 18.76 -14.12 -24.10
CA ALA A 458 18.97 -12.94 -23.27
C ALA A 458 20.08 -13.15 -22.23
N ASN A 459 20.61 -12.06 -21.67
CA ASN A 459 21.62 -12.10 -20.63
C ASN A 459 21.26 -11.15 -19.47
N VAL A 460 21.68 -11.48 -18.25
CA VAL A 460 21.80 -10.52 -17.14
C VAL A 460 23.19 -10.66 -16.54
N THR A 461 23.89 -9.55 -16.39
CA THR A 461 25.19 -9.50 -15.71
C THR A 461 25.06 -8.78 -14.39
N ILE A 462 25.65 -9.33 -13.32
CA ILE A 462 25.90 -8.56 -12.09
C ILE A 462 27.39 -8.30 -12.02
N SER A 463 27.78 -7.03 -12.14
CA SER A 463 29.18 -6.63 -12.07
C SER A 463 29.69 -6.67 -10.64
N THR A 464 30.98 -6.96 -10.50
CA THR A 464 31.73 -6.93 -9.23
C THR A 464 31.08 -7.79 -8.13
N SER A 465 30.79 -7.22 -6.97
CA SER A 465 30.22 -7.86 -5.79
C SER A 465 28.86 -7.28 -5.40
N ASN A 466 28.12 -6.77 -6.39
CA ASN A 466 26.77 -6.24 -6.19
C ASN A 466 25.76 -7.37 -5.94
N SER A 467 24.53 -6.99 -5.60
CA SER A 467 23.44 -7.91 -5.31
C SER A 467 22.20 -7.65 -6.16
N LEU A 468 21.40 -8.72 -6.32
CA LEU A 468 20.04 -8.66 -6.85
C LEU A 468 19.11 -9.36 -5.87
N ASP A 469 18.06 -8.66 -5.45
CA ASP A 469 17.03 -9.18 -4.57
C ASP A 469 15.83 -9.62 -5.43
N VAL A 470 15.44 -10.90 -5.30
CA VAL A 470 14.31 -11.50 -6.03
C VAL A 470 13.30 -12.00 -5.02
N TYR A 471 12.06 -11.56 -5.16
CA TYR A 471 11.02 -11.77 -4.15
C TYR A 471 10.03 -12.89 -4.44
N ALA A 472 9.98 -13.37 -5.68
CA ALA A 472 9.15 -14.49 -6.08
C ALA A 472 9.92 -15.41 -7.05
N ILE A 473 9.62 -15.34 -8.34
CA ILE A 473 10.10 -16.31 -9.32
C ILE A 473 11.43 -15.86 -9.92
N TRP A 474 12.41 -16.77 -9.97
CA TRP A 474 13.56 -16.68 -10.86
C TRP A 474 13.36 -17.66 -12.02
N ASP A 475 12.98 -17.16 -13.19
CA ASP A 475 12.88 -17.94 -14.41
C ASP A 475 14.01 -17.57 -15.38
N ASN A 476 14.99 -18.43 -15.55
CA ASN A 476 16.12 -18.16 -16.44
C ASN A 476 16.29 -19.23 -17.51
N ASN A 477 15.87 -18.86 -18.72
CA ASN A 477 16.03 -19.64 -19.94
C ASN A 477 17.13 -19.09 -20.85
N GLY A 478 17.83 -18.03 -20.42
CA GLY A 478 18.94 -17.37 -21.10
C GLY A 478 20.28 -17.56 -20.39
N THR A 479 21.03 -16.47 -20.22
CA THR A 479 22.36 -16.47 -19.57
C THR A 479 22.35 -15.57 -18.34
N PHE A 480 22.90 -16.04 -17.23
CA PHE A 480 23.19 -15.20 -16.07
C PHE A 480 24.69 -15.18 -15.80
N THR A 481 25.29 -14.00 -15.80
CA THR A 481 26.72 -13.79 -15.57
C THR A 481 26.93 -13.26 -14.15
N ALA A 482 27.18 -14.18 -13.21
CA ALA A 482 27.21 -13.87 -11.76
C ALA A 482 28.46 -13.10 -11.28
N ASN A 483 29.62 -13.23 -11.91
CA ASN A 483 30.89 -12.67 -11.38
C ASN A 483 31.11 -13.01 -9.90
N LYS A 484 31.29 -12.02 -9.00
CA LYS A 484 31.40 -12.22 -7.54
C LYS A 484 30.13 -11.76 -6.81
N SER A 485 28.98 -11.80 -7.48
CA SER A 485 27.71 -11.27 -6.99
C SER A 485 27.04 -12.15 -5.94
N THR A 486 26.01 -11.58 -5.32
CA THR A 486 25.06 -12.31 -4.49
C THR A 486 23.66 -12.17 -5.07
N VAL A 487 22.95 -13.29 -5.26
CA VAL A 487 21.50 -13.24 -5.50
C VAL A 487 20.80 -13.58 -4.18
N ASN A 488 19.93 -12.67 -3.73
CA ASN A 488 19.16 -12.87 -2.52
C ASN A 488 17.73 -13.28 -2.92
N PHE A 489 17.33 -14.47 -2.50
CA PHE A 489 15.96 -14.94 -2.56
C PHE A 489 15.31 -14.54 -1.23
N ILE A 490 14.56 -13.44 -1.26
CA ILE A 490 14.01 -12.78 -0.07
C ILE A 490 12.50 -12.82 -0.15
N GLY A 491 11.81 -13.25 0.89
CA GLY A 491 10.35 -13.29 0.86
C GLY A 491 9.85 -14.48 1.64
N SER A 492 8.62 -14.88 1.38
CA SER A 492 7.93 -15.85 2.24
C SER A 492 6.84 -16.65 1.57
N ALA A 493 6.44 -16.27 0.36
CA ALA A 493 5.82 -17.21 -0.52
C ALA A 493 6.88 -18.24 -0.93
N THR A 494 6.47 -19.47 -1.25
CA THR A 494 7.36 -20.42 -1.91
C THR A 494 7.92 -19.76 -3.17
N GLN A 495 9.24 -19.60 -3.19
CA GLN A 495 9.93 -19.10 -4.36
C GLN A 495 10.27 -20.28 -5.26
N SER A 496 10.56 -19.99 -6.53
CA SER A 496 10.97 -21.03 -7.46
C SER A 496 12.09 -20.54 -8.35
N ILE A 497 13.06 -21.43 -8.56
CA ILE A 497 14.05 -21.29 -9.62
C ILE A 497 13.65 -22.21 -10.75
N THR A 498 13.18 -21.64 -11.85
CA THR A 498 12.95 -22.35 -13.10
C THR A 498 14.04 -22.01 -14.10
N ALA A 499 14.55 -23.01 -14.82
CA ALA A 499 15.55 -22.80 -15.86
C ALA A 499 15.56 -23.97 -16.85
N THR A 500 15.79 -23.67 -18.13
CA THR A 500 16.03 -24.69 -19.17
C THR A 500 17.41 -25.33 -19.11
N ALA A 501 18.33 -24.78 -18.31
CA ALA A 501 19.71 -25.26 -18.17
C ALA A 501 20.20 -25.14 -16.72
N THR A 502 21.36 -25.73 -16.42
CA THR A 502 21.99 -25.62 -15.10
C THR A 502 22.37 -24.18 -14.80
N GLN A 503 21.83 -23.66 -13.69
CA GLN A 503 22.09 -22.32 -13.22
C GLN A 503 23.31 -22.28 -12.30
N SER A 504 24.22 -21.35 -12.56
CA SER A 504 25.38 -21.10 -11.69
C SER A 504 25.25 -19.72 -11.05
N PHE A 505 25.23 -19.70 -9.73
CA PHE A 505 25.30 -18.49 -8.91
C PHE A 505 26.68 -18.44 -8.24
N TYR A 506 27.21 -17.24 -8.00
CA TYR A 506 28.46 -17.10 -7.23
C TYR A 506 28.18 -17.24 -5.74
N ASN A 507 27.33 -16.36 -5.19
CA ASN A 507 26.71 -16.51 -3.87
C ASN A 507 25.19 -16.50 -4.00
N ILE A 508 24.52 -17.31 -3.17
CA ILE A 508 23.08 -17.25 -2.96
C ILE A 508 22.83 -17.02 -1.48
N THR A 509 21.95 -16.08 -1.16
CA THR A 509 21.35 -15.97 0.16
C THR A 509 19.91 -16.41 0.06
N LEU A 510 19.53 -17.43 0.84
CA LEU A 510 18.14 -17.82 1.01
C LEU A 510 17.64 -17.17 2.30
N ASN A 511 16.89 -16.07 2.15
CA ASN A 511 16.22 -15.38 3.24
C ASN A 511 14.70 -15.52 3.05
N ASN A 512 14.30 -16.78 2.81
CA ASN A 512 12.92 -17.21 2.65
C ASN A 512 12.68 -18.48 3.47
N ASN A 513 11.77 -18.39 4.43
CA ASN A 513 11.46 -19.49 5.35
C ASN A 513 10.51 -20.54 4.75
N SER A 514 9.87 -20.24 3.61
CA SER A 514 8.88 -21.10 2.94
C SER A 514 9.47 -21.95 1.81
N GLY A 515 10.79 -21.90 1.64
CA GLY A 515 11.54 -22.72 0.70
C GLY A 515 11.74 -22.11 -0.69
N LEU A 516 12.63 -22.75 -1.44
CA LEU A 516 13.01 -22.48 -2.83
C LEU A 516 12.73 -23.69 -3.71
#